data_AF-A0A963LKL5-F1
#
_entry.id   AF-A0A963LKL5-F1
#
_cell.length_a   1.000
_cell.length_b   1.000
_cell.length_c   1.000
_cell.angle_alpha   90.00
_cell.angle_beta   90.00
_cell.angle_gamma   90.00
#
_symmetry.space_group_name_H-M   'P 1'
#
loop_
_entity.id
_entity.type
_entity.pdbx_description
1 polymer ?
#
loop_
_entity_poly.entity_id
_entity_poly.type
_entity_poly.pdbx_seq_one_letter_code
_entity_poly.pdbx_strand_id
1 'polypeptide(L)' 'AMFLVGGGIIAHGLPWLHHLLEGWTHGMAGWGATLAGMAFNAGVGLVAGAALVAVFSLVQRLRGGKGH' A
#
# COMPACT_ATOMS: atom_id res chain seq x y z
N ALA A 1 6.42 -4.41 9.39
CA ALA A 1 6.08 -5.71 8.77
C ALA A 1 4.67 -5.73 8.15
N MET A 2 3.61 -5.35 8.88
CA MET A 2 2.23 -5.48 8.37
C MET A 2 1.94 -4.74 7.05
N PHE A 3 2.40 -3.49 6.89
CA PHE A 3 2.22 -2.75 5.62
C PHE A 3 3.04 -3.31 4.46
N LEU A 4 4.22 -3.87 4.73
CA LEU A 4 5.05 -4.47 3.69
C LEU A 4 4.41 -5.76 3.14
N VAL A 5 3.87 -6.61 4.03
CA VAL A 5 3.15 -7.82 3.62
C VAL A 5 1.84 -7.48 2.93
N GLY A 6 1.02 -6.61 3.52
CA GLY A 6 -0.26 -6.19 2.95
C GLY A 6 -0.10 -5.45 1.62
N GLY A 7 0.87 -4.56 1.52
CA GLY A 7 1.18 -3.85 0.29
C GLY A 7 1.76 -4.75 -0.79
N GLY A 8 2.53 -5.78 -0.42
CA GLY A 8 2.95 -6.83 -1.36
C GLY A 8 1.76 -7.59 -1.96
N ILE A 9 0.73 -7.91 -1.15
CA ILE A 9 -0.50 -8.55 -1.64
C ILE A 9 -1.22 -7.63 -2.64
N ILE A 10 -1.36 -6.35 -2.33
CA ILE A 10 -2.04 -5.37 -3.18
C ILE A 10 -1.25 -5.14 -4.48
N ALA A 11 0.07 -4.98 -4.40
CA ALA A 11 0.93 -4.74 -5.55
C ALA A 11 0.96 -5.93 -6.53
N HIS A 12 0.82 -7.17 -6.04
CA HIS A 12 0.70 -8.35 -6.91
C HIS A 12 -0.68 -8.48 -7.55
N GLY A 13 -1.75 -8.06 -6.86
CA GLY A 13 -3.11 -8.14 -7.39
C GLY A 13 -3.42 -7.11 -8.48
N LEU A 14 -2.57 -6.10 -8.66
CA LEU A 14 -2.81 -4.96 -9.54
C LEU A 14 -1.66 -4.78 -10.54
N PRO A 15 -1.85 -5.13 -11.82
CA PRO A 15 -0.79 -5.10 -12.83
C PRO A 15 -0.09 -3.74 -13.00
N TRP A 16 -0.84 -2.64 -12.81
CA TRP A 16 -0.30 -1.29 -12.93
C TRP A 16 0.67 -0.91 -11.81
N LEU A 17 0.54 -1.49 -10.60
CA LEU A 17 1.53 -1.31 -9.53
C LEU A 17 2.84 -2.01 -9.88
N HIS A 18 2.77 -3.15 -10.57
CA HIS A 18 3.94 -3.88 -11.01
C HIS A 18 4.76 -3.05 -11.99
N HIS A 19 4.11 -2.42 -12.98
CA HIS A 19 4.80 -1.54 -13.92
C HIS A 19 5.39 -0.28 -13.26
N LEU A 20 4.72 0.28 -12.25
CA LEU A 20 5.29 1.37 -11.46
C LEU A 20 6.55 0.93 -10.69
N LEU A 21 6.54 -0.27 -10.12
CA LEU A 21 7.69 -0.85 -9.44
C LEU A 21 8.83 -1.17 -10.42
N GLU A 22 8.53 -1.71 -11.60
CA GLU A 22 9.51 -1.94 -12.66
C GLU A 22 10.16 -0.63 -13.11
N GLY A 23 9.37 0.43 -13.28
CA GLY A 23 9.88 1.78 -13.57
C GLY A 23 10.74 2.34 -12.45
N TRP A 24 10.36 2.13 -11.18
CA TRP A 24 11.12 2.58 -10.01
C TRP A 24 12.46 1.84 -9.88
N THR A 25 12.45 0.54 -10.12
CA THR A 25 13.64 -0.32 -9.98
C THR A 25 14.48 -0.39 -11.25
N HIS A 26 14.07 0.29 -12.32
CA HIS A 26 14.79 0.29 -13.59
C HIS A 26 16.23 0.76 -13.41
N GLY A 27 17.18 -0.10 -13.78
CA GLY A 27 18.62 0.18 -13.63
C GLY A 27 19.19 -0.07 -12.23
N MET A 28 18.37 -0.47 -11.26
CA MET A 28 18.82 -0.96 -9.96
C MET A 28 19.13 -2.45 -10.04
N ALA A 29 20.25 -2.89 -9.45
CA ALA A 29 20.62 -4.30 -9.40
C ALA A 29 20.93 -4.76 -7.96
N GLY A 30 20.84 -6.06 -7.73
CA GLY A 30 21.16 -6.69 -6.44
C GLY A 30 20.32 -6.14 -5.28
N TRP A 31 20.99 -5.81 -4.18
CA TRP A 31 20.35 -5.37 -2.94
C TRP A 31 19.60 -4.05 -3.07
N GLY A 32 19.96 -3.20 -4.03
CA GLY A 32 19.24 -1.95 -4.30
C GLY A 32 17.82 -2.19 -4.80
N ALA A 33 17.65 -3.15 -5.72
CA ALA A 33 16.35 -3.51 -6.26
C ALA A 33 15.44 -4.16 -5.20
N THR A 34 16.01 -5.00 -4.33
CA THR A 34 15.23 -5.64 -3.25
C THR A 34 14.76 -4.64 -2.21
N LEU A 35 15.63 -3.72 -1.77
CA LEU A 35 15.26 -2.65 -0.83
C LEU A 35 14.22 -1.70 -1.43
N ALA A 36 14.36 -1.33 -2.70
CA ALA A 36 13.38 -0.52 -3.41
C ALA A 36 12.01 -1.23 -3.50
N GLY A 37 11.98 -2.52 -3.81
CA GLY A 37 10.75 -3.32 -3.80
C GLY A 37 10.11 -3.41 -2.41
N MET A 38 10.91 -3.60 -1.36
CA MET A 38 10.42 -3.59 0.02
C MET A 38 9.83 -2.23 0.41
N ALA A 39 10.50 -1.13 0.06
CA ALA A 39 10.04 0.22 0.33
C ALA A 39 8.74 0.54 -0.43
N PHE A 40 8.66 0.15 -1.70
CA PHE A 40 7.47 0.30 -2.53
C PHE A 40 6.28 -0.45 -1.91
N ASN A 41 6.44 -1.73 -1.59
CA ASN A 41 5.39 -2.53 -0.95
C ASN A 41 4.96 -1.92 0.39
N ALA A 42 5.90 -1.47 1.22
CA ALA A 42 5.57 -0.79 2.46
C ALA A 42 4.76 0.50 2.23
N GLY A 43 5.12 1.30 1.22
CA GLY A 43 4.41 2.51 0.84
C GLY A 43 2.99 2.24 0.34
N VAL A 44 2.82 1.26 -0.54
CA VAL A 44 1.50 0.82 -1.03
C VAL A 44 0.60 0.38 0.11
N GLY A 45 1.13 -0.47 1.01
CA GLY A 45 0.38 -0.95 2.16
C GLY A 45 -0.01 0.17 3.12
N LEU A 46 0.87 1.16 3.32
CA LEU A 46 0.59 2.33 4.15
C LEU A 46 -0.54 3.17 3.57
N VAL A 47 -0.47 3.49 2.27
CA VAL A 47 -1.48 4.30 1.58
C VAL A 47 -2.84 3.59 1.60
N ALA A 48 -2.86 2.29 1.26
CA ALA A 48 -4.08 1.49 1.28
C ALA A 48 -4.68 1.39 2.70
N GLY A 49 -3.84 1.15 3.71
CA GLY A 49 -4.26 1.11 5.11
C GLY A 49 -4.85 2.43 5.58
N ALA A 50 -4.18 3.55 5.29
CA ALA A 50 -4.67 4.89 5.62
C ALA A 50 -5.99 5.21 4.92
N ALA A 51 -6.12 4.86 3.64
CA ALA A 51 -7.35 5.03 2.88
C ALA A 51 -8.51 4.23 3.48
N LEU A 52 -8.27 2.96 3.83
CA LEU A 52 -9.28 2.13 4.50
C LEU A 52 -9.72 2.74 5.82
N VAL A 53 -8.78 3.13 6.68
CA VAL A 53 -9.11 3.78 7.97
C VAL A 53 -9.94 5.04 7.74
N ALA A 54 -9.54 5.91 6.81
CA ALA A 54 -10.27 7.13 6.50
C ALA A 54 -11.71 6.86 6.02
N VAL A 55 -11.88 5.89 5.10
CA VAL A 55 -13.19 5.48 4.60
C VAL A 55 -14.05 4.90 5.72
N PHE A 56 -13.51 3.98 6.53
CA PHE A 56 -14.25 3.38 7.64
C PHE A 56 -14.62 4.41 8.71
N SER A 57 -13.72 5.32 9.06
CA SER A 57 -14.02 6.42 9.99
C SER A 57 -15.12 7.33 9.47
N LEU A 58 -15.11 7.66 8.18
CA LEU A 58 -16.15 8.46 7.55
C LEU A 58 -17.49 7.72 7.55
N VAL A 59 -17.50 6.45 7.15
CA VAL A 59 -18.70 5.60 7.15
C VAL A 59 -19.26 5.44 8.56
N GLN A 60 -18.42 5.23 9.58
CA GLN A 60 -18.87 5.17 10.98
C GLN A 60 -19.45 6.50 11.43
N ARG A 61 -18.86 7.63 11.05
CA ARG A 61 -19.38 8.96 11.37
C ARG A 61 -20.75 9.22 10.72
N LEU A 62 -20.94 8.76 9.48
CA LEU A 62 -22.21 8.89 8.75
C LEU A 62 -23.29 7.93 9.28
N ARG A 63 -22.91 6.72 9.69
CA ARG A 63 -23.83 5.72 10.29
C ARG A 63 -24.14 6.00 11.76
N GLY A 64 -23.23 6.65 12.47
CA GLY A 64 -23.24 6.90 13.92
C GLY A 64 -23.68 8.30 14.31
N GLY A 65 -24.58 8.94 13.55
CA GLY A 65 -25.21 10.21 13.95
C GLY A 65 -25.98 10.18 15.29
N LYS A 66 -25.95 9.08 16.06
CA LYS A 66 -26.36 8.98 17.47
C LYS A 66 -25.57 7.89 18.22
N GLY A 67 -24.85 8.28 19.27
CA GLY A 67 -24.25 7.43 20.31
C GLY A 67 -22.72 7.40 20.26
N HIS A 68 -21.95 7.94 21.22
CA HIS A 68 -22.26 8.36 22.59
C HIS A 68 -22.49 9.87 22.75
#